data_AF-A0A970S0W6-F1
#
_entry.id   AF-A0A970S0W6-F1
#
_cell.length_a   1.000
_cell.length_b   1.000
_cell.length_c   1.000
_cell.angle_alpha   90.00
_cell.angle_beta   90.00
_cell.angle_gamma   90.00
#
_symmetry.space_group_name_H-M   'P 1'
#
loop_
_entity.id
_entity.type
_entity.pdbx_description
1 polymer ?
#
loop_
_entity_poly.entity_id
_entity_poly.type
_entity_poly.pdbx_seq_one_letter_code
_entity_poly.pdbx_strand_id
1 'polypeptide(L)'
;MSNFYEITAKPRWVESRNSWILQIQVDGKRKSFYSSIPNQRQGHVECMKKAKEWFDDRNLDTNIEFEKAWELFLDDYRLKKPRNILSCYLSTW
;
A
#
# COMPACT_ATOMS: atom_id res chain seq x y z
N MET A 1 -13.78 4.73 0.38
CA MET A 1 -12.77 5.33 1.28
C MET A 1 -11.49 4.53 1.19
N SER A 2 -10.43 5.04 0.54
CA SER A 2 -9.11 4.39 0.55
C SER A 2 -8.63 4.32 1.97
N ASN A 3 -8.60 3.11 2.53
CA ASN A 3 -7.90 2.89 3.78
C ASN A 3 -6.41 3.11 3.50
N PHE A 4 -5.90 4.26 3.92
CA PHE A 4 -4.47 4.54 3.93
C PHE A 4 -3.88 3.86 5.17
N TYR A 5 -3.78 2.54 5.13
CA TYR A 5 -3.07 1.81 6.16
C TYR A 5 -1.57 2.00 5.92
N GLU A 6 -0.95 2.93 6.64
CA GLU A 6 0.50 3.12 6.59
C GLU A 6 1.20 2.02 7.39
N ILE A 7 2.24 1.42 6.82
CA ILE A 7 3.07 0.44 7.53
C ILE A 7 3.90 1.18 8.59
N THR A 8 3.44 1.18 9.83
CA THR A 8 4.15 1.83 10.96
C THR A 8 5.32 0.99 11.50
N ALA A 9 5.30 -0.33 11.26
CA ALA A 9 6.30 -1.24 11.79
C ALA A 9 7.70 -1.01 11.18
N LYS A 10 8.74 -1.09 12.01
CA LYS A 10 10.15 -0.92 11.59
C LYS A 10 10.88 -2.27 11.55
N PRO A 11 11.73 -2.51 10.53
CA PRO A 11 12.59 -3.70 10.49
C PRO A 11 13.53 -3.72 11.70
N ARG A 12 13.81 -4.92 12.22
CA ARG A 12 14.81 -5.14 13.28
C ARG A 12 15.93 -6.04 12.79
N TRP A 13 17.17 -5.76 13.18
CA TRP A 13 18.28 -6.67 12.93
C TRP A 13 18.15 -7.88 13.85
N VAL A 14 18.38 -9.08 13.30
CA VAL A 14 18.41 -10.31 14.08
C VAL A 14 19.77 -10.95 13.87
N GLU A 15 20.60 -10.90 14.92
CA GLU A 15 22.00 -11.37 14.91
C GLU A 15 22.10 -12.86 14.60
N SER A 16 21.19 -13.68 15.14
CA SER A 16 21.20 -15.12 14.89
C SER A 16 21.01 -15.50 13.41
N ARG A 17 20.57 -14.55 12.58
CA ARG A 17 20.34 -14.74 11.14
C ARG A 17 21.09 -13.73 10.28
N ASN A 18 21.86 -12.82 10.89
CA ASN A 18 22.50 -11.68 10.22
C ASN A 18 21.61 -11.01 9.17
N SER A 19 20.37 -10.70 9.54
CA SER A 19 19.38 -10.18 8.61
C SER A 19 18.40 -9.22 9.30
N TRP A 20 17.94 -8.21 8.57
CA TRP A 20 16.79 -7.38 8.94
C TRP A 20 15.51 -8.17 8.76
N ILE A 21 14.60 -8.08 9.74
CA ILE A 21 13.31 -8.76 9.74
C ILE A 21 12.21 -7.74 10.03
N LEU A 22 11.18 -7.72 9.19
CA LEU A 22 9.97 -6.93 9.37
C LEU A 22 8.77 -7.88 9.43
N GLN A 23 8.04 -7.85 10.54
CA GLN A 23 6.86 -8.70 10.75
C GLN A 23 5.61 -7.85 10.76
N ILE A 24 4.68 -8.16 9.86
CA ILE A 24 3.45 -7.38 9.66
C ILE A 24 2.26 -8.33 9.73
N GLN A 25 1.21 -7.86 10.40
CA GLN A 25 -0.07 -8.54 10.50
C GLN A 25 -1.16 -7.57 10.02
N VAL A 26 -1.93 -8.01 9.04
CA VAL A 26 -3.04 -7.25 8.44
C VAL A 26 -4.16 -8.25 8.19
N ASP A 27 -5.38 -7.94 8.62
CA ASP A 27 -6.59 -8.76 8.44
C ASP A 27 -6.39 -10.23 8.82
N GLY A 28 -5.80 -10.48 10.00
CA GLY A 28 -5.56 -11.83 10.53
C GLY A 28 -4.44 -12.63 9.85
N LYS A 29 -3.94 -12.19 8.69
CA LYS A 29 -2.84 -12.83 7.97
C LYS A 29 -1.50 -12.17 8.35
N ARG A 30 -0.59 -12.96 8.92
CA ARG A 30 0.77 -12.52 9.31
C ARG A 30 1.80 -12.92 8.27
N LYS A 31 2.72 -12.01 7.92
CA LYS A 31 3.87 -12.29 7.06
C LYS A 31 5.13 -11.64 7.61
N SER A 32 6.27 -12.28 7.36
CA SER A 32 7.60 -11.77 7.73
C SER A 32 8.41 -11.53 6.46
N PHE A 33 9.09 -10.39 6.41
CA PHE A 33 9.97 -9.98 5.33
C PHE A 33 11.40 -9.88 5.83
N TYR A 34 12.35 -10.19 4.96
CA TYR A 34 13.76 -10.33 5.31
C TYR A 34 14.65 -9.55 4.33
N SER A 35 15.77 -9.01 4.84
CA SER A 35 16.86 -8.45 4.05
C SER A 35 18.20 -8.84 4.70
N SER A 36 19.13 -9.32 3.89
CA SER A 36 20.48 -9.68 4.34
C SER A 36 21.48 -8.53 4.18
N ILE A 37 21.01 -7.33 3.79
CA ILE A 37 21.88 -6.17 3.62
C ILE A 37 22.32 -5.68 5.00
N PRO A 38 23.62 -5.68 5.34
CA PRO A 38 24.08 -5.27 6.67
C PRO A 38 23.81 -3.80 6.97
N ASN A 39 23.82 -2.96 5.93
CA ASN A 39 23.54 -1.53 6.07
C ASN A 39 22.08 -1.31 6.50
N GLN A 40 21.91 -0.67 7.65
CA GLN A 40 20.61 -0.37 8.25
C GLN A 40 19.67 0.34 7.28
N ARG A 41 20.12 1.40 6.59
CA ARG A 41 19.24 2.18 5.71
C ARG A 41 18.77 1.35 4.52
N GLN A 42 19.68 0.65 3.85
CA GLN A 42 19.34 -0.14 2.67
C GLN A 42 18.49 -1.36 3.04
N GLY A 43 18.85 -2.07 4.11
CA GLY A 43 18.07 -3.21 4.60
C GLY A 43 16.68 -2.80 5.08
N HIS A 44 16.55 -1.64 5.73
CA HIS A 44 15.25 -1.09 6.08
C HIS A 44 14.37 -0.82 4.86
N VAL A 45 14.94 -0.12 3.86
CA VAL A 45 14.23 0.22 2.62
C VAL A 45 13.80 -1.04 1.87
N GLU A 46 14.66 -2.05 1.78
CA GLU A 46 14.33 -3.30 1.11
C GLU A 46 13.19 -4.06 1.82
N CYS A 47 13.25 -4.19 3.15
CA CYS A 47 12.18 -4.80 3.93
C CYS A 47 10.86 -4.05 3.79
N MET A 48 10.89 -2.71 3.87
CA MET A 48 9.70 -1.87 3.71
C MET A 48 9.13 -1.95 2.30
N LYS A 49 9.99 -2.00 1.26
CA LYS A 49 9.56 -2.17 -0.13
C LYS A 49 8.82 -3.49 -0.32
N LYS A 50 9.39 -4.62 0.12
CA LYS A 50 8.74 -5.94 0.06
C LYS A 50 7.41 -5.98 0.82
N ALA A 51 7.38 -5.32 1.97
CA ALA A 51 6.18 -5.22 2.77
C ALA A 51 5.09 -4.39 2.08
N LYS A 52 5.46 -3.28 1.46
CA LYS A 52 4.56 -2.41 0.72
C LYS A 52 4.02 -3.10 -0.53
N GLU A 53 4.87 -3.76 -1.32
CA GLU A 53 4.43 -4.56 -2.48
C GLU A 53 3.39 -5.61 -2.07
N TRP A 54 3.66 -6.35 -1.00
CA TRP A 54 2.69 -7.32 -0.48
C TRP A 54 1.42 -6.68 0.08
N PHE A 55 1.52 -5.46 0.60
CA PHE A 55 0.40 -4.71 1.10
C PHE A 55 -0.48 -4.21 -0.05
N ASP A 56 0.13 -3.68 -1.10
CA ASP A 56 -0.54 -3.15 -2.29
C ASP A 56 -1.19 -4.30 -3.08
N ASP A 57 -0.51 -5.44 -3.24
CA ASP A 57 -1.03 -6.64 -3.91
C ASP A 57 -2.29 -7.22 -3.23
N ARG A 58 -2.47 -7.02 -1.91
CA ARG A 58 -3.64 -7.52 -1.17
C ARG A 58 -4.93 -6.80 -1.55
N ASN A 59 -4.88 -5.58 -2.07
CA ASN A 59 -6.09 -4.90 -2.54
C ASN A 59 -6.67 -5.56 -3.80
N LEU A 60 -5.94 -6.48 -4.43
CA LEU A 60 -6.43 -7.36 -5.48
C LEU A 60 -6.88 -8.69 -4.87
N ASP A 61 -7.81 -8.65 -3.91
CA ASP A 61 -8.54 -9.86 -3.55
C ASP A 61 -9.22 -10.36 -4.84
N THR A 62 -8.73 -11.46 -5.39
CA THR A 62 -9.23 -12.00 -6.67
C THR A 62 -10.65 -12.56 -6.52
N ASN A 63 -11.16 -12.61 -5.29
CA ASN A 63 -12.52 -13.00 -4.89
C ASN A 63 -13.25 -11.83 -4.21
N ILE A 64 -13.25 -10.64 -4.81
CA ILE A 64 -14.19 -9.59 -4.41
C ILE A 64 -15.53 -9.88 -5.10
N GLU A 65 -16.63 -9.82 -4.35
CA GLU A 65 -17.98 -9.90 -4.92
C GLU A 65 -18.19 -8.77 -5.94
N PHE A 66 -18.85 -9.09 -7.05
CA PHE A 66 -19.05 -8.13 -8.14
C PHE A 66 -19.63 -6.79 -7.66
N GLU A 67 -20.61 -6.83 -6.76
CA GLU A 67 -21.25 -5.62 -6.22
C GLU A 67 -20.24 -4.70 -5.54
N LYS A 68 -19.38 -5.26 -4.69
CA LYS A 68 -18.36 -4.51 -3.96
C LYS A 68 -17.26 -3.99 -4.90
N ALA A 69 -16.87 -4.78 -5.90
CA ALA A 69 -15.94 -4.33 -6.94
C ALA A 69 -16.53 -3.17 -7.77
N TRP A 70 -17.83 -3.24 -8.07
CA TRP A 70 -18.55 -2.22 -8.81
C TRP A 70 -18.64 -0.89 -8.03
N GLU A 71 -18.90 -0.94 -6.73
CA GLU A 71 -18.89 0.24 -5.87
C GLU A 71 -17.51 0.91 -5.83
N LEU A 72 -16.45 0.12 -5.63
CA LEU A 72 -15.06 0.62 -5.64
C LEU A 72 -14.71 1.28 -6.97
N PHE A 73 -15.13 0.69 -8.09
CA PHE A 73 -14.95 1.27 -9.42
C PHE A 73 -15.70 2.61 -9.57
N LEU A 74 -16.96 2.68 -9.15
CA LEU A 74 -17.73 3.93 -9.23
C LEU A 74 -17.12 5.04 -8.39
N ASP A 75 -16.60 4.72 -7.20
CA ASP A 75 -15.89 5.68 -6.34
C ASP A 75 -14.62 6.21 -7.01
N ASP A 76 -13.78 5.34 -7.57
CA ASP A 76 -12.58 5.73 -8.31
C ASP A 76 -12.92 6.57 -9.56
N TYR A 77 -13.96 6.17 -10.31
CA TYR A 77 -14.44 6.90 -11.48
C TYR A 77 -14.95 8.31 -11.11
N ARG A 78 -15.64 8.45 -9.98
CA ARG A 78 -16.11 9.74 -9.45
C ARG A 78 -14.96 10.65 -9.03
N LEU A 79 -13.90 10.09 -8.43
CA LEU A 79 -12.71 10.83 -8.02
C LEU A 79 -11.89 11.32 -9.22
N LYS A 80 -11.80 10.51 -10.27
CA LYS A 80 -11.07 10.85 -11.51
C LYS A 80 -11.81 11.82 -12.42
N LYS A 81 -13.13 11.96 -12.26
CA LYS A 81 -13.90 12.89 -13.07
C LYS A 81 -13.47 14.32 -12.71
N PRO A 82 -13.02 15.15 -13.67
CA PRO A 82 -12.74 16.56 -13.38
C PRO A 82 -14.04 17.19 -12.88
N ARG A 83 -14.03 17.66 -11.62
CA ARG A 83 -15.10 18.51 -11.09
C ARG A 83 -15.06 19.79 -11.91
N ASN A 84 -16.09 20.02 -12.71
CA ASN A 84 -16.31 21.20 -13.56
C ASN A 84 -15.52 21.29 -14.88
N ILE A 85 -16.19 20.89 -15.96
CA ILE A 85 -15.91 21.36 -17.33
C ILE A 85 -16.28 22.85 -17.51
N LEU A 86 -17.05 23.43 -16.55
CA LEU A 86 -17.46 24.83 -16.60
C LEU A 86 -16.47 25.83 -15.99
N SER A 87 -15.35 25.40 -15.39
CA SER A 87 -14.33 26.35 -14.88
C SER A 87 -13.46 26.97 -15.99
N CYS A 88 -13.58 26.50 -17.23
CA CYS A 88 -12.82 27.02 -18.37
C CYS A 88 -13.48 28.20 -19.10
N TYR A 89 -14.67 28.66 -18.69
CA TYR A 89 -15.44 29.68 -19.43
C TYR A 89 -15.78 30.97 -18.66
N LEU A 90 -15.27 31.16 -17.44
CA LEU A 90 -15.61 32.35 -16.63
C LEU A 90 -14.39 33.18 -16.19
N SER A 91 -13.27 33.10 -16.91
CA SER A 91 -12.10 33.95 -16.71
C SER A 91 -11.70 34.72 -17.97
N THR A 92 -12.69 35.31 -18.65
CA THR A 92 -12.49 36.32 -19.68
C THR A 92 -13.63 37.33 -19.62
N TRP A 93 -13.51 38.30 -18.72
CA TRP A 93 -13.97 39.69 -18.87
C TRP A 93 -13.02 40.57 -18.07
#